data_AF-A0A972YVE9-F1
#
_entry.id   AF-A0A972YVE9-F1
#
_cell.length_a   1.000
_cell.length_b   1.000
_cell.length_c   1.000
_cell.angle_alpha   90.00
_cell.angle_beta   90.00
_cell.angle_gamma   90.00
#
_symmetry.space_group_name_H-M   'P 1'
#
loop_
_entity.id
_entity.type
_entity.pdbx_description
1 polymer ?
#
loop_
_entity_poly.entity_id
_entity_poly.type
_entity_poly.pdbx_seq_one_letter_code
_entity_poly.pdbx_strand_id
1 'polypeptide(L)'
;MKTHIITALLLTLTLFGCGDDDGTEIVQGTVQETPPPTSSTTPETNTDIVATSELISTPDFNFISGTKLTVTLPVAPTATIDYFINICTDFTNEDNVITINYQSCKLRTAITSQTQEFTLSLSVVELQLIAQIWPMESDAKVMNAYWDIAESGHNWQIVF
;
A
#
# COMPACT_ATOMS: atom_id res chain seq x y z
N MET A 1 6.28 46.19 34.60
CA MET A 1 5.27 45.16 34.93
C MET A 1 5.82 43.81 34.54
N LYS A 2 5.87 42.89 35.52
CA LYS A 2 5.83 41.42 35.44
C LYS A 2 6.76 40.69 34.45
N THR A 3 7.84 40.19 35.04
CA THR A 3 8.48 38.87 34.83
C THR A 3 7.58 37.79 34.26
N HIS A 4 8.09 37.01 33.29
CA HIS A 4 7.92 35.54 33.25
C HIS A 4 9.13 34.88 32.60
N ILE A 5 9.94 34.25 33.46
CA ILE A 5 10.96 33.25 33.16
C ILE A 5 10.21 31.96 32.83
N ILE A 6 10.44 31.35 31.66
CA ILE A 6 10.06 29.95 31.42
C ILE A 6 11.28 29.20 30.88
N THR A 7 11.86 28.45 31.80
CA THR A 7 12.96 27.52 31.70
C THR A 7 12.64 26.38 30.73
N ALA A 8 13.43 26.21 29.66
CA ALA A 8 13.40 25.02 28.82
C ALA A 8 14.48 24.03 29.31
N LEU A 9 14.06 23.08 30.14
CA LEU A 9 14.85 21.94 30.58
C LEU A 9 14.50 20.74 29.67
N LEU A 10 15.29 20.49 28.62
CA LEU A 10 15.17 19.24 27.85
C LEU A 10 16.15 18.20 28.38
N LEU A 11 15.57 17.19 29.03
CA LEU A 11 16.19 15.99 29.56
C LEU A 11 16.50 15.02 28.41
N THR A 12 17.77 14.69 28.19
CA THR A 12 18.24 13.67 27.24
C THR A 12 18.13 12.27 27.85
N LEU A 13 17.29 11.40 27.29
CA LEU A 13 17.31 9.96 27.59
C LEU A 13 18.12 9.24 26.51
N THR A 14 19.28 8.70 26.88
CA THR A 14 20.05 7.73 26.07
C THR A 14 19.66 6.32 26.48
N LEU A 15 19.10 5.55 25.55
CA LEU A 15 18.88 4.11 25.74
C LEU A 15 20.11 3.36 25.24
N PHE A 16 20.89 2.80 26.18
CA PHE A 16 21.82 1.71 25.93
C PHE A 16 21.06 0.39 26.14
N GLY A 17 20.94 -0.39 25.08
CA GLY A 17 20.45 -1.77 25.13
C GLY A 17 21.56 -2.71 24.67
N CYS A 18 22.25 -3.30 25.64
CA CYS A 18 23.18 -4.41 25.52
C CYS A 18 22.38 -5.72 25.71
N GLY A 19 22.73 -6.77 25.00
CA GLY A 19 22.13 -8.11 25.09
C GLY A 19 22.75 -8.95 23.99
N ASP A 20 24.00 -9.37 24.13
CA ASP A 20 24.52 -10.44 25.01
C ASP A 20 24.29 -11.81 24.40
N ASP A 21 25.44 -12.46 24.28
CA ASP A 21 25.82 -13.68 23.58
C ASP A 21 25.52 -14.88 24.48
N ASP A 22 25.02 -15.99 23.94
CA ASP A 22 25.55 -17.30 24.33
C ASP A 22 25.01 -18.46 23.48
N GLY A 23 25.86 -19.48 23.32
CA GLY A 23 25.40 -20.86 23.35
C GLY A 23 25.41 -21.65 22.05
N THR A 24 26.59 -21.98 21.53
CA THR A 24 26.82 -23.20 20.74
C THR A 24 26.49 -24.45 21.56
N GLU A 25 25.60 -25.31 21.05
CA GLU A 25 25.64 -26.75 21.34
C GLU A 25 25.55 -27.56 20.05
N ILE A 26 26.53 -28.45 19.92
CA ILE A 26 26.72 -29.42 18.85
C ILE A 26 26.13 -30.73 19.37
N VAL A 27 25.12 -31.28 18.70
CA VAL A 27 24.66 -32.65 18.99
C VAL A 27 24.74 -33.48 17.71
N GLN A 28 25.79 -34.30 17.63
CA GLN A 28 25.86 -35.49 16.80
C GLN A 28 24.85 -36.53 17.30
N GLY A 29 24.05 -37.08 16.39
CA GLY A 29 23.12 -38.16 16.73
C GLY A 29 22.50 -38.84 15.51
N THR A 30 23.19 -39.90 15.06
CA THR A 30 22.62 -41.18 14.56
C THR A 30 21.79 -41.17 13.26
N VAL A 31 22.38 -41.82 12.24
CA VAL A 31 21.74 -42.27 11.01
C VAL A 31 20.65 -43.30 11.35
N GLN A 32 19.41 -43.05 10.94
CA GLN A 32 18.31 -44.01 11.02
C GLN A 32 17.77 -44.27 9.61
N GLU A 33 17.69 -45.56 9.25
CA GLU A 33 17.25 -46.06 7.94
C GLU A 33 15.86 -45.56 7.53
N THR A 34 15.76 -45.11 6.28
CA THR A 34 14.52 -44.77 5.57
C THR A 34 13.77 -46.03 5.15
N PRO A 35 12.50 -46.25 5.55
CA PRO A 35 11.64 -47.26 4.94
C PRO A 35 11.17 -46.80 3.53
N PRO A 36 10.92 -47.72 2.59
CA PRO A 36 10.54 -47.37 1.21
C PRO A 36 9.21 -46.60 1.14
N PRO A 37 9.03 -45.71 0.13
CA PRO A 37 7.80 -44.93 -0.01
C PRO A 37 6.63 -45.86 -0.36
N THR A 38 5.62 -45.86 0.50
CA THR A 38 4.34 -46.55 0.24
C THR A 38 3.47 -45.67 -0.63
N SER A 39 2.81 -46.34 -1.57
CA SER A 39 2.00 -45.85 -2.67
C SER A 39 1.05 -44.69 -2.38
N SER A 40 0.98 -43.80 -3.38
CA SER A 40 -0.05 -42.79 -3.65
C SER A 40 -1.42 -43.14 -3.06
N THR A 41 -1.80 -42.45 -1.98
CA THR A 41 -3.18 -42.41 -1.51
C THR A 41 -3.85 -41.19 -2.14
N THR A 42 -4.86 -41.43 -2.95
CA THR A 42 -5.84 -40.46 -3.44
C THR A 42 -6.39 -39.65 -2.26
N PRO A 43 -6.43 -38.31 -2.31
CA PRO A 43 -7.03 -37.54 -1.23
C PRO A 43 -8.55 -37.77 -1.22
N GLU A 44 -9.01 -38.51 -0.21
CA GLU A 44 -10.42 -38.55 0.14
C GLU A 44 -10.87 -37.15 0.58
N THR A 45 -12.01 -36.77 0.02
CA THR A 45 -12.70 -35.51 0.24
C THR A 45 -13.36 -35.48 1.62
N ASN A 46 -13.33 -34.29 2.24
CA ASN A 46 -14.05 -33.86 3.45
C ASN A 46 -13.57 -34.41 4.80
N THR A 47 -12.38 -33.99 5.21
CA THR A 47 -12.15 -33.66 6.62
C THR A 47 -12.54 -32.21 6.83
N ASP A 48 -13.49 -31.94 7.73
CA ASP A 48 -13.75 -30.58 8.22
C ASP A 48 -12.42 -29.99 8.69
N ILE A 49 -11.97 -28.93 8.03
CA ILE A 49 -10.75 -28.20 8.40
C ILE A 49 -11.08 -27.44 9.68
N VAL A 50 -10.57 -27.91 10.82
CA VAL A 50 -10.88 -27.33 12.14
C VAL A 50 -9.75 -26.41 12.63
N ALA A 51 -8.52 -26.60 12.14
CA ALA A 51 -7.35 -25.83 12.56
C ALA A 51 -6.61 -25.17 11.38
N THR A 52 -6.08 -23.95 11.60
CA THR A 52 -5.28 -23.23 10.58
C THR A 52 -4.00 -23.97 10.18
N SER A 53 -3.54 -24.93 10.99
CA SER A 53 -2.41 -25.82 10.68
C SER A 53 -2.72 -26.86 9.59
N GLU A 54 -3.99 -27.09 9.28
CA GLU A 54 -4.45 -28.06 8.28
C GLU A 54 -4.62 -27.44 6.89
N LEU A 55 -4.33 -26.14 6.73
CA LEU A 55 -4.38 -25.44 5.46
C LEU A 55 -3.22 -25.89 4.56
N ILE A 56 -3.54 -26.72 3.57
CA ILE A 56 -2.59 -27.12 2.52
C ILE A 56 -2.68 -26.12 1.37
N SER A 57 -1.64 -25.33 1.18
CA SER A 57 -1.50 -24.41 0.04
C SER A 57 -0.85 -25.13 -1.14
N THR A 58 -1.38 -24.96 -2.35
CA THR A 58 -0.68 -25.41 -3.55
C THR A 58 0.52 -24.49 -3.82
N PRO A 59 1.57 -24.96 -4.53
CA PRO A 59 2.70 -24.12 -4.93
C PRO A 59 2.29 -22.89 -5.76
N ASP A 60 1.14 -22.98 -6.46
CA ASP A 60 0.59 -21.92 -7.29
C ASP A 60 -0.36 -20.97 -6.55
N PHE A 61 -0.69 -21.28 -5.28
CA PHE A 61 -1.57 -20.44 -4.48
C PHE A 61 -0.86 -19.13 -4.14
N ASN A 62 -1.41 -18.03 -4.63
CA ASN A 62 -0.87 -16.70 -4.44
C ASN A 62 -1.72 -15.91 -3.45
N PHE A 63 -1.12 -15.54 -2.32
CA PHE A 63 -1.75 -14.68 -1.31
C PHE A 63 -1.92 -13.21 -1.78
N ILE A 64 -1.43 -12.85 -2.97
CA ILE A 64 -1.64 -11.53 -3.57
C ILE A 64 -3.11 -11.38 -3.96
N SER A 65 -3.90 -10.88 -3.01
CA SER A 65 -5.25 -10.36 -3.24
C SER A 65 -5.14 -8.90 -3.68
N GLY A 66 -4.82 -8.70 -4.96
CA GLY A 66 -4.72 -7.37 -5.52
C GLY A 66 -4.90 -7.33 -7.02
N THR A 67 -5.26 -6.14 -7.50
CA THR A 67 -5.35 -5.84 -8.92
C THR A 67 -4.38 -4.74 -9.30
N LYS A 68 -4.06 -4.64 -10.59
CA LYS A 68 -3.25 -3.56 -11.13
C LYS A 68 -4.16 -2.59 -11.87
N LEU A 69 -3.94 -1.30 -11.63
CA LEU A 69 -4.58 -0.22 -12.37
C LEU A 69 -3.52 0.53 -13.17
N THR A 70 -3.70 0.62 -14.48
CA THR A 70 -2.90 1.50 -15.33
C THR A 70 -3.52 2.89 -15.31
N VAL A 71 -2.75 3.89 -14.90
CA VAL A 71 -3.15 5.29 -14.88
C VAL A 71 -2.35 6.07 -15.90
N THR A 72 -3.05 6.75 -16.81
CA THR A 72 -2.45 7.67 -17.77
C THR A 72 -2.73 9.11 -17.32
N LEU A 73 -1.67 9.84 -17.00
CA LEU A 73 -1.74 11.27 -16.72
C LEU A 73 -1.63 12.08 -18.01
N PRO A 74 -2.46 13.13 -18.16
CA PRO A 74 -2.41 14.03 -19.30
C PRO A 74 -1.14 14.91 -19.26
N VAL A 75 -0.85 15.57 -20.38
CA VAL A 75 0.17 16.63 -20.44
C VAL A 75 -0.32 17.86 -19.66
N ALA A 76 0.59 18.52 -18.93
CA ALA A 76 0.29 19.77 -18.22
C ALA A 76 -0.39 20.80 -19.16
N PRO A 77 -1.51 21.44 -18.75
CA PRO A 77 -2.28 22.37 -19.58
C PRO A 77 -1.47 23.58 -20.05
N THR A 78 -0.49 23.99 -19.24
CA THR A 78 0.44 25.07 -19.53
C THR A 78 1.83 24.72 -19.01
N ALA A 79 2.86 25.25 -19.67
CA ALA A 79 4.26 25.10 -19.26
C ALA A 79 4.67 26.07 -18.13
N THR A 80 3.82 27.02 -17.75
CA THR A 80 4.14 28.07 -16.76
C THR A 80 3.65 27.75 -15.35
N ILE A 81 2.80 26.75 -15.19
CA ILE A 81 2.22 26.35 -13.91
C ILE A 81 2.64 24.90 -13.66
N ASP A 82 3.18 24.65 -12.48
CA ASP A 82 3.43 23.28 -12.03
C ASP A 82 2.12 22.67 -11.53
N TYR A 83 1.82 21.45 -11.96
CA TYR A 83 0.65 20.71 -11.51
C TYR A 83 1.11 19.48 -10.74
N PHE A 84 0.53 19.25 -9.56
CA PHE A 84 0.78 18.06 -8.75
C PHE A 84 -0.48 17.23 -8.62
N ILE A 85 -0.34 15.91 -8.69
CA ILE A 85 -1.45 14.99 -8.54
C ILE A 85 -1.21 14.04 -7.37
N ASN A 86 -2.24 13.84 -6.57
CA ASN A 86 -2.31 12.82 -5.54
C ASN A 86 -3.44 11.85 -5.89
N ILE A 87 -3.14 10.55 -6.00
CA ILE A 87 -4.15 9.51 -6.22
C ILE A 87 -4.27 8.66 -4.96
N CYS A 88 -5.45 8.64 -4.35
CA CYS A 88 -5.66 8.13 -3.00
C CYS A 88 -6.88 7.22 -2.90
N THR A 89 -6.81 6.24 -2.00
CA THR A 89 -7.82 5.18 -1.82
C THR A 89 -8.79 5.46 -0.69
N ASP A 90 -8.39 6.27 0.29
CA ASP A 90 -9.21 6.63 1.44
C ASP A 90 -9.67 8.09 1.30
N PHE A 91 -10.95 8.23 0.93
CA PHE A 91 -11.62 9.50 0.81
C PHE A 91 -13.11 9.36 1.16
N THR A 92 -13.71 10.44 1.63
CA THR A 92 -15.15 10.56 1.83
C THR A 92 -15.69 11.73 1.04
N ASN A 93 -16.97 11.65 0.69
CA ASN A 93 -17.73 12.73 0.07
C ASN A 93 -19.05 12.86 0.82
N GLU A 94 -19.04 13.68 1.88
CA GLU A 94 -20.21 13.95 2.71
C GLU A 94 -20.66 15.39 2.44
N ASP A 95 -21.94 15.59 2.10
CA ASP A 95 -22.50 16.92 1.82
C ASP A 95 -21.71 17.76 0.79
N ASN A 96 -21.19 17.11 -0.25
CA ASN A 96 -20.28 17.69 -1.27
C ASN A 96 -18.94 18.20 -0.71
N VAL A 97 -18.58 17.81 0.51
CA VAL A 97 -17.27 18.07 1.10
C VAL A 97 -16.41 16.82 0.95
N ILE A 98 -15.36 16.96 0.14
CA ILE A 98 -14.40 15.89 -0.11
C ILE A 98 -13.32 15.95 0.97
N THR A 99 -13.20 14.89 1.75
CA THR A 99 -12.10 14.71 2.71
C THR A 99 -11.21 13.58 2.21
N ILE A 100 -9.89 13.83 2.12
CA ILE A 100 -8.92 12.85 1.62
C ILE A 100 -7.91 12.55 2.73
N ASN A 101 -7.73 11.28 3.05
CA ASN A 101 -6.61 10.86 3.87
C ASN A 101 -5.37 10.72 2.97
N TYR A 102 -4.52 11.74 2.96
CA TYR A 102 -3.34 11.75 2.09
C TYR A 102 -2.37 10.59 2.36
N GLN A 103 -2.36 9.99 3.56
CA GLN A 103 -1.50 8.83 3.83
C GLN A 103 -1.89 7.59 3.01
N SER A 104 -3.11 7.54 2.46
CA SER A 104 -3.58 6.46 1.59
C SER A 104 -3.15 6.60 0.12
N CYS A 105 -2.46 7.69 -0.25
CA CYS A 105 -2.14 7.94 -1.65
C CYS A 105 -1.14 6.93 -2.21
N LYS A 106 -1.51 6.27 -3.30
CA LYS A 106 -0.69 5.31 -4.05
C LYS A 106 0.25 6.00 -5.03
N LEU A 107 -0.12 7.20 -5.50
CA LEU A 107 0.71 8.01 -6.38
C LEU A 107 0.72 9.45 -5.92
N ARG A 108 1.91 10.04 -5.89
CA ARG A 108 2.13 11.48 -5.74
C ARG A 108 3.22 11.90 -6.70
N THR A 109 2.89 12.74 -7.67
CA THR A 109 3.84 13.16 -8.71
C THR A 109 3.47 14.53 -9.27
N ALA A 110 4.45 15.19 -9.89
CA ALA A 110 4.19 16.30 -10.78
C ALA A 110 3.67 15.79 -12.14
N ILE A 111 2.78 16.56 -12.76
CA ILE A 111 2.35 16.39 -14.15
C ILE A 111 3.34 17.14 -15.04
N THR A 112 3.84 16.47 -16.07
CA THR A 112 4.89 17.03 -16.94
C THR A 112 4.34 17.50 -18.29
N SER A 113 5.21 18.05 -19.13
CA SER A 113 4.91 18.39 -20.53
C SER A 113 4.73 17.17 -21.45
N GLN A 114 4.80 15.95 -20.90
CA GLN A 114 4.60 14.69 -21.63
C GLN A 114 3.56 13.84 -20.89
N THR A 115 2.84 13.01 -21.65
CA THR A 115 1.97 11.98 -21.08
C THR A 115 2.80 11.04 -20.21
N GLN A 116 2.29 10.73 -19.02
CA GLN A 116 2.95 9.82 -18.09
C GLN A 116 2.03 8.63 -17.81
N GLU A 117 2.59 7.43 -17.78
CA GLU A 117 1.87 6.22 -17.44
C GLU A 117 2.43 5.60 -16.16
N PHE A 118 1.53 5.19 -15.27
CA PHE A 118 1.86 4.56 -14.00
C PHE A 118 1.04 3.29 -13.82
N THR A 119 1.59 2.30 -13.13
CA THR A 119 0.84 1.13 -12.68
C THR A 119 0.71 1.17 -11.16
N LEU A 120 -0.52 1.21 -10.68
CA LEU A 120 -0.85 1.17 -9.26
C LEU A 120 -1.25 -0.25 -8.85
N SER A 121 -0.69 -0.75 -7.76
CA SER A 121 -1.14 -2.00 -7.13
C SER A 121 -2.21 -1.67 -6.10
N LEU A 122 -3.40 -2.20 -6.31
CA LEU A 122 -4.57 -2.02 -5.45
C LEU A 122 -4.90 -3.34 -4.76
N SER A 123 -5.32 -3.26 -3.50
CA SER A 123 -5.92 -4.40 -2.80
C SER A 123 -7.35 -4.64 -3.27
N VAL A 124 -7.91 -5.81 -2.97
CA VAL A 124 -9.30 -6.17 -3.34
C VAL A 124 -10.38 -5.28 -2.73
N VAL A 125 -10.07 -4.48 -1.71
CA VAL A 125 -11.02 -3.54 -1.09
C VAL A 125 -10.90 -2.13 -1.66
N GLU A 126 -9.84 -1.83 -2.41
CA GLU A 126 -9.58 -0.52 -3.02
C GLU A 126 -10.26 -0.46 -4.40
N LEU A 127 -11.60 -0.45 -4.38
CA LEU A 127 -12.44 -0.46 -5.57
C LEU A 127 -12.63 0.94 -6.19
N GLN A 128 -12.35 1.99 -5.41
CA GLN A 128 -12.53 3.38 -5.79
C GLN A 128 -11.28 4.20 -5.46
N LEU A 129 -11.00 5.18 -6.29
CA LEU A 129 -9.91 6.14 -6.12
C LEU A 129 -10.40 7.55 -6.39
N ILE A 130 -9.75 8.51 -5.72
CA ILE A 130 -9.80 9.92 -6.07
C ILE A 130 -8.41 10.39 -6.50
N ALA A 131 -8.37 11.13 -7.59
CA ALA A 131 -7.23 11.92 -8.02
C ALA A 131 -7.50 13.38 -7.73
N GLN A 132 -6.61 14.00 -6.96
CA GLN A 132 -6.67 15.41 -6.63
C GLN A 132 -5.50 16.14 -7.30
N ILE A 133 -5.83 17.06 -8.21
CA ILE A 133 -4.87 17.79 -9.03
C ILE A 133 -4.79 19.23 -8.54
N TRP A 134 -3.57 19.66 -8.27
CA TRP A 134 -3.22 20.95 -7.68
C TRP A 134 -2.40 21.77 -8.66
N PRO A 135 -2.96 22.83 -9.25
CA PRO A 135 -2.19 23.87 -9.92
C PRO A 135 -1.45 24.70 -8.87
N MET A 136 -0.14 24.88 -9.01
CA MET A 136 0.69 25.65 -8.08
C MET A 136 0.67 27.14 -8.42
N GLU A 137 -0.51 27.74 -8.31
CA GLU A 137 -0.75 29.17 -8.50
C GLU A 137 -1.67 29.72 -7.41
N SER A 138 -1.68 31.05 -7.23
CA SER A 138 -2.57 31.70 -6.26
C SER A 138 -4.03 31.47 -6.64
N ASP A 139 -4.86 31.17 -5.64
CA ASP A 139 -6.32 31.04 -5.79
C ASP A 139 -6.77 29.93 -6.76
N ALA A 140 -5.87 28.99 -7.08
CA ALA A 140 -6.17 27.84 -7.92
C ALA A 140 -7.28 26.98 -7.31
N LYS A 141 -8.22 26.56 -8.15
CA LYS A 141 -9.21 25.55 -7.76
C LYS A 141 -8.63 24.15 -7.96
N VAL A 142 -8.69 23.36 -6.90
CA VAL A 142 -8.34 21.94 -6.95
C VAL A 142 -9.34 21.18 -7.81
N MET A 143 -8.83 20.30 -8.67
CA MET A 143 -9.63 19.45 -9.54
C MET A 143 -9.64 18.03 -8.99
N ASN A 144 -10.83 17.42 -8.96
CA ASN A 144 -10.99 16.04 -8.51
C ASN A 144 -11.46 15.19 -9.70
N ALA A 145 -10.81 14.05 -9.91
CA ALA A 145 -11.26 13.01 -10.81
C ALA A 145 -11.45 11.71 -10.02
N TYR A 146 -12.42 10.91 -10.43
CA TYR A 146 -12.75 9.65 -9.76
C TYR A 146 -12.51 8.48 -10.69
N TRP A 147 -12.18 7.35 -10.08
CA TRP A 147 -12.15 6.07 -10.74
C TRP A 147 -12.86 5.04 -9.87
N ASP A 148 -13.64 4.21 -10.52
CA ASP A 148 -14.31 3.04 -9.96
C ASP A 148 -14.01 1.85 -10.86
N ILE A 149 -13.55 0.75 -10.27
CA ILE A 149 -13.21 -0.46 -11.02
C ILE A 149 -14.42 -1.08 -11.74
N ALA A 150 -15.62 -0.94 -11.20
CA ALA A 150 -16.84 -1.44 -11.80
C ALA A 150 -17.24 -0.65 -13.06
N GLU A 151 -16.87 0.64 -13.12
CA GLU A 151 -17.21 1.52 -14.24
C GLU A 151 -16.11 1.57 -15.30
N SER A 152 -14.85 1.67 -14.86
CA SER A 152 -13.70 1.96 -15.72
C SER A 152 -12.74 0.77 -15.90
N GLY A 153 -12.93 -0.33 -15.16
CA GLY A 153 -12.03 -1.48 -15.20
C GLY A 153 -10.60 -1.10 -14.80
N HIS A 154 -9.60 -1.77 -15.38
CA HIS A 154 -8.19 -1.66 -14.96
C HIS A 154 -7.39 -0.53 -15.63
N ASN A 155 -8.05 0.39 -16.34
CA ASN A 155 -7.41 1.52 -17.00
C ASN A 155 -8.11 2.82 -16.62
N TRP A 156 -7.33 3.84 -16.29
CA TRP A 156 -7.84 5.17 -15.99
C TRP A 156 -7.07 6.23 -16.74
N GLN A 157 -7.77 6.93 -17.64
CA GLN A 157 -7.23 8.11 -18.31
C GLN A 157 -7.73 9.35 -17.58
N ILE A 158 -6.81 10.07 -16.94
CA ILE A 158 -7.14 11.32 -16.26
C ILE A 158 -7.20 12.44 -17.30
N VAL A 159 -8.22 13.29 -17.20
CA VAL A 159 -8.43 14.45 -18.06
C VAL A 159 -8.62 15.70 -17.21
N PHE A 160 -8.30 16.87 -17.76
CA PHE A 160 -8.57 18.18 -17.17
C PHE A 160 -9.99 18.65 -17.47
#